data_AF-A0AA89AND6-F1
#
_entry.id   AF-A0AA89AND6-F1
#
_cell.length_a   1.000
_cell.length_b   1.000
_cell.length_c   1.000
_cell.angle_alpha   90.00
_cell.angle_beta   90.00
_cell.angle_gamma   90.00
#
_symmetry.space_group_name_H-M   'P 1'
#
loop_
_entity.id
_entity.type
_entity.pdbx_description
1 polymer ?
#
loop_
_entity_poly.entity_id
_entity_poly.type
_entity_poly.pdbx_seq_one_letter_code
_entity_poly.pdbx_strand_id
1 'polypeptide(L)'
;RWKKQKMVGLFDKQAEIYVDARPSYPREWYSMLAARTTLHALAWDGGTGNGQAALGVAEYYDQVIGSDVSEPQLKCGMPHPRVRYLHTPLSMSDDELVTLIGGEGSVDLVTVAQAVHWFDLPRFYNIVTRLLQKPGGLLAVWGYGSVVVSPEFDPIMKRFFDTTLPFWNSDAKMATAPFHFLSRM
;
A
#
# COMPACT_ATOMS: atom_id res chain seq x y z
N ARG A 1 -2.14 -12.33 -20.09
CA ARG A 1 -0.94 -11.58 -20.52
C ARG A 1 -1.26 -10.22 -21.17
N TRP A 2 -2.39 -10.04 -21.88
CA TRP A 2 -2.76 -8.78 -22.56
C TRP A 2 -3.54 -7.71 -21.75
N LYS A 3 -4.07 -8.03 -20.55
CA LYS A 3 -4.88 -7.08 -19.75
C LYS A 3 -4.09 -6.13 -18.82
N LYS A 4 -2.83 -6.43 -18.46
CA LYS A 4 -2.06 -5.63 -17.49
C LYS A 4 -1.34 -4.40 -18.07
N GLN A 5 -0.99 -4.42 -19.37
CA GLN A 5 -0.26 -3.31 -20.02
C GLN A 5 -1.11 -2.05 -20.24
N LYS A 6 -2.44 -2.18 -20.35
CA LYS A 6 -3.33 -1.03 -20.61
C LYS A 6 -3.64 -0.19 -19.36
N MET A 7 -3.19 -0.62 -18.18
CA MET A 7 -3.57 -0.03 -16.89
C MET A 7 -2.54 0.99 -16.36
N VAL A 8 -1.29 0.90 -16.82
CA VAL A 8 -0.20 1.81 -16.42
C VAL A 8 -0.56 3.28 -16.71
N GLY A 9 -1.30 3.53 -17.80
CA GLY A 9 -1.68 4.89 -18.21
C GLY A 9 -2.95 5.49 -17.57
N LEU A 10 -3.68 4.76 -16.72
CA LEU A 10 -4.93 5.28 -16.11
C LEU A 10 -4.66 6.28 -14.97
N PHE A 11 -3.45 6.28 -14.39
CA PHE A 11 -3.10 7.11 -13.23
C PHE A 11 -2.06 8.19 -13.54
N ASP A 12 -1.47 8.18 -14.74
CA ASP A 12 -0.40 9.09 -15.14
C ASP A 12 -0.87 10.55 -15.24
N LYS A 13 -2.15 10.79 -15.59
CA LYS A 13 -2.72 12.15 -15.74
C LYS A 13 -3.41 12.68 -14.48
N GLN A 14 -3.56 11.86 -13.44
CA GLN A 14 -4.29 12.23 -12.22
C GLN A 14 -3.42 12.30 -10.96
N ALA A 15 -2.12 12.02 -11.05
CA ALA A 15 -1.22 11.93 -9.90
C ALA A 15 -1.24 13.19 -9.00
N GLU A 16 -1.31 14.38 -9.58
CA GLU A 16 -1.39 15.65 -8.83
C GLU A 16 -2.74 15.81 -8.09
N ILE A 17 -3.86 15.55 -8.77
CA ILE A 17 -5.21 15.57 -8.15
C ILE A 17 -5.34 14.49 -7.06
N TYR A 18 -4.61 13.38 -7.22
CA TYR A 18 -4.57 12.27 -6.27
C TYR A 18 -4.00 12.64 -4.90
N VAL A 19 -3.09 13.63 -4.85
CA VAL A 19 -2.47 14.11 -3.61
C VAL A 19 -3.52 14.80 -2.72
N ASP A 20 -4.32 15.70 -3.31
CA ASP A 20 -5.27 16.56 -2.58
C ASP A 20 -6.55 15.84 -2.16
N ALA A 21 -6.96 14.80 -2.89
CA ALA A 21 -8.25 14.15 -2.70
C ALA A 21 -8.24 12.93 -1.76
N ARG A 22 -7.05 12.40 -1.40
CA ARG A 22 -6.96 11.15 -0.62
C ARG A 22 -7.01 11.40 0.88
N PRO A 23 -7.81 10.62 1.64
CA PRO A 23 -7.79 10.67 3.08
C PRO A 23 -6.40 10.34 3.63
N SER A 24 -5.90 11.16 4.55
CA SER A 24 -4.74 10.81 5.35
C SER A 24 -5.12 9.76 6.39
N TYR A 25 -4.21 8.84 6.70
CA TYR A 25 -4.39 7.93 7.83
C TYR A 25 -4.02 8.62 9.14
N PRO A 26 -4.75 8.37 10.24
CA PRO A 26 -4.49 9.03 11.53
C PRO A 26 -3.15 8.59 12.11
N ARG A 27 -2.47 9.48 12.84
CA ARG A 27 -1.17 9.19 13.48
C ARG A 27 -1.24 7.98 14.41
N GLU A 28 -2.35 7.83 15.13
CA GLU A 28 -2.60 6.75 16.07
C GLU A 28 -2.53 5.37 15.39
N TRP A 29 -2.87 5.29 14.10
CA TRP A 29 -2.73 4.07 13.31
C TRP A 29 -1.27 3.64 13.20
N TYR A 30 -0.38 4.56 12.82
CA TYR A 30 1.05 4.27 12.69
C TYR A 30 1.71 3.98 14.03
N SER A 31 1.34 4.72 15.08
CA SER A 31 1.79 4.43 16.45
C SER A 31 1.42 3.01 16.88
N MET A 32 0.21 2.55 16.53
CA MET A 32 -0.25 1.19 16.82
C MET A 32 0.52 0.12 16.05
N LEU A 33 0.92 0.38 14.79
CA LEU A 33 1.76 -0.52 14.02
C LEU A 33 3.17 -0.62 14.65
N ALA A 34 3.79 0.52 14.97
CA ALA A 34 5.10 0.56 15.59
C ALA A 34 5.13 -0.16 16.94
N ALA A 35 4.09 -0.02 17.77
CA ALA A 35 3.98 -0.72 19.04
C ALA A 35 3.86 -2.26 18.92
N ARG A 36 3.64 -2.78 17.71
CA ARG A 36 3.52 -4.22 17.43
C ARG A 36 4.77 -4.83 16.81
N THR A 37 5.75 -4.03 16.37
CA THR A 37 7.06 -4.52 15.92
C THR A 37 8.09 -4.45 17.03
N THR A 38 9.08 -5.35 17.00
CA THR A 38 10.16 -5.40 17.99
C THR A 38 11.24 -4.35 17.75
N LEU A 39 11.52 -4.08 16.48
CA LEU A 39 12.48 -3.08 16.01
C LEU A 39 11.78 -2.10 15.08
N HIS A 40 12.48 -0.99 14.81
CA HIS A 40 12.00 0.12 13.98
C HIS A 40 13.06 0.58 12.98
N ALA A 41 13.96 -0.30 12.55
CA ALA A 41 15.06 0.03 11.66
C ALA A 41 14.60 0.19 10.20
N LEU A 42 13.83 -0.77 9.68
CA LEU A 42 13.44 -0.79 8.26
C LEU A 42 11.98 -1.17 8.07
N ALA A 43 11.25 -0.31 7.35
CA ALA A 43 9.92 -0.61 6.83
C ALA A 43 9.88 -0.62 5.30
N TRP A 44 9.00 -1.43 4.73
CA TRP A 44 8.69 -1.46 3.30
C TRP A 44 7.22 -1.18 3.05
N ASP A 45 6.92 -0.10 2.31
CA ASP A 45 5.59 0.25 1.84
C ASP A 45 5.42 -0.17 0.37
N GLY A 46 4.73 -1.29 0.15
CA GLY A 46 4.49 -1.86 -1.18
C GLY A 46 3.25 -1.26 -1.85
N GLY A 47 3.40 -0.79 -3.08
CA GLY A 47 2.34 -0.06 -3.79
C GLY A 47 2.16 1.34 -3.20
N THR A 48 3.27 2.01 -2.91
CA THR A 48 3.33 3.25 -2.13
C THR A 48 2.66 4.44 -2.84
N GLY A 49 2.49 4.38 -4.17
CA GLY A 49 2.04 5.50 -4.97
C GLY A 49 2.96 6.72 -4.80
N ASN A 50 2.39 7.82 -4.29
CA ASN A 50 3.09 9.05 -3.94
C ASN A 50 3.63 9.06 -2.49
N GLY A 51 3.55 7.95 -1.76
CA GLY A 51 4.16 7.80 -0.44
C GLY A 51 3.34 8.27 0.74
N GLN A 52 2.03 8.49 0.60
CA GLN A 52 1.17 8.91 1.72
C GLN A 52 1.33 8.02 2.96
N ALA A 53 1.33 6.70 2.78
CA ALA A 53 1.53 5.77 3.89
C ALA A 53 2.98 5.72 4.36
N ALA A 54 3.94 5.70 3.43
CA ALA A 54 5.37 5.71 3.72
C ALA A 54 5.78 6.88 4.64
N LEU A 55 5.20 8.07 4.46
CA LEU A 55 5.50 9.23 5.31
C LEU A 55 5.03 9.05 6.77
N GLY A 56 3.82 8.52 6.97
CA GLY A 56 3.32 8.25 8.32
C GLY A 56 4.11 7.15 9.03
N VAL A 57 4.50 6.10 8.29
CA VAL A 57 5.42 5.06 8.79
C VAL A 57 6.78 5.68 9.12
N ALA A 58 7.28 6.58 8.27
CA ALA A 58 8.53 7.27 8.47
C ALA A 58 8.49 8.26 9.63
N GLU A 59 7.42 8.41 10.42
CA GLU A 59 7.50 9.05 11.73
C GLU A 59 8.19 8.11 12.75
N TYR A 60 7.99 6.80 12.63
CA TYR A 60 8.34 5.79 13.64
C TYR A 60 9.52 4.89 13.28
N TYR A 61 9.87 4.77 12.00
CA TYR A 61 10.96 3.89 11.53
C TYR A 61 12.16 4.71 11.03
N ASP A 62 13.37 4.18 11.21
CA ASP A 62 14.62 4.85 10.81
C ASP A 62 14.72 4.99 9.30
N GLN A 63 14.29 3.97 8.56
CA GLN A 63 14.25 3.94 7.10
C GLN A 63 12.93 3.33 6.61
N VAL A 64 12.39 3.93 5.55
CA VAL A 64 11.23 3.43 4.83
C VAL A 64 11.56 3.34 3.36
N ILE A 65 11.33 2.17 2.77
CA ILE A 65 11.36 2.00 1.32
C ILE A 65 9.92 2.03 0.83
N GLY A 66 9.57 3.03 0.03
CA GLY A 66 8.31 3.05 -0.70
C GLY A 66 8.55 2.51 -2.10
N SER A 67 7.84 1.45 -2.51
CA SER A 67 7.98 0.92 -3.87
C SER A 67 6.67 0.91 -4.64
N ASP A 68 6.76 1.17 -5.94
CA ASP A 68 5.62 1.09 -6.84
C ASP A 68 6.05 0.60 -8.23
N VAL A 69 5.08 0.06 -8.98
CA VAL A 69 5.25 -0.32 -10.39
C VAL A 69 5.17 0.91 -11.31
N SER A 70 4.56 2.01 -10.84
CA SER A 70 4.38 3.27 -11.57
C SER A 70 5.47 4.27 -11.20
N GLU A 71 6.44 4.45 -12.11
CA GLU A 71 7.48 5.49 -11.97
C GLU A 71 6.89 6.92 -11.89
N PRO A 72 5.81 7.28 -12.65
CA PRO A 72 5.16 8.57 -12.50
C PRO A 72 4.62 8.85 -11.09
N GLN A 73 4.04 7.85 -10.42
CA GLN A 73 3.57 7.99 -9.04
C GLN A 73 4.72 8.29 -8.08
N LEU A 74 5.84 7.57 -8.23
CA LEU A 74 7.04 7.77 -7.41
C LEU A 74 7.66 9.16 -7.62
N LYS A 75 7.60 9.71 -8.85
CA LYS A 75 8.08 11.08 -9.14
C LYS A 75 7.24 12.16 -8.45
N CYS A 76 5.98 11.86 -8.15
CA CYS A 76 5.10 12.73 -7.36
C CYS A 76 5.26 12.49 -5.85
N GLY A 77 6.16 11.60 -5.43
CA GLY A 77 6.43 11.30 -4.04
C GLY A 77 6.99 12.51 -3.30
N MET A 78 6.43 12.80 -2.13
CA MET A 78 6.92 13.89 -1.28
C MET A 78 8.29 13.54 -0.70
N PRO A 79 9.32 14.38 -0.85
CA PRO A 79 10.65 14.10 -0.30
C PRO A 79 10.63 13.99 1.22
N HIS A 80 11.30 12.97 1.76
CA HIS A 80 11.49 12.81 3.19
C HIS A 80 12.85 12.14 3.47
N PRO A 81 13.63 12.61 4.47
CA PRO A 81 15.01 12.13 4.70
C PRO A 81 15.08 10.63 5.05
N ARG A 82 13.98 10.06 5.55
CA ARG A 82 13.88 8.63 5.90
C ARG A 82 13.14 7.79 4.86
N VAL A 83 12.61 8.38 3.77
CA VAL A 83 11.87 7.63 2.74
C VAL A 83 12.69 7.56 1.45
N ARG A 84 12.89 6.34 0.96
CA ARG A 84 13.49 6.08 -0.36
C ARG A 84 12.44 5.47 -1.29
N TYR A 85 12.16 6.14 -2.39
CA TYR A 85 11.24 5.67 -3.42
C TYR A 85 11.98 4.81 -4.46
N LEU A 86 11.50 3.58 -4.68
CA LEU A 86 12.11 2.62 -5.61
C LEU A 86 11.11 2.11 -6.63
N HIS A 87 11.50 2.14 -7.91
CA HIS A 87 10.70 1.54 -8.97
C HIS A 87 10.88 0.02 -8.99
N THR A 88 9.79 -0.71 -8.83
CA THR A 88 9.77 -2.19 -8.81
C THR A 88 8.88 -2.72 -9.94
N PRO A 89 9.36 -2.80 -11.19
CA PRO A 89 8.57 -3.28 -12.31
C PRO A 89 8.17 -4.75 -12.14
N LEU A 90 7.02 -5.14 -12.70
CA LEU A 90 6.51 -6.51 -12.60
C LEU A 90 7.44 -7.59 -13.17
N SER A 91 8.39 -7.21 -14.03
CA SER A 91 9.41 -8.08 -14.62
C SER A 91 10.60 -8.36 -13.70
N MET A 92 10.76 -7.60 -12.61
CA MET A 92 11.79 -7.83 -11.60
C MET A 92 11.60 -9.21 -10.97
N SER A 93 12.70 -9.93 -10.73
CA SER A 93 12.67 -11.22 -10.04
C SER A 93 12.44 -11.08 -8.54
N ASP A 94 12.06 -12.17 -7.87
CA ASP A 94 11.84 -12.16 -6.42
C ASP A 94 13.15 -11.91 -5.65
N ASP A 95 14.27 -12.47 -6.11
CA ASP A 95 15.57 -12.32 -5.46
C ASP A 95 16.12 -10.91 -5.60
N GLU A 96 15.95 -10.30 -6.78
CA GLU A 96 16.28 -8.88 -6.99
C GLU A 96 15.44 -7.98 -6.09
N LEU A 97 14.13 -8.24 -5.99
CA LEU A 97 13.25 -7.45 -5.14
C LEU A 97 13.63 -7.61 -3.65
N VAL A 98 13.84 -8.83 -3.17
CA VAL A 98 14.25 -9.07 -1.78
C VAL A 98 15.56 -8.35 -1.46
N THR A 99 16.55 -8.45 -2.35
CA THR A 99 17.85 -7.77 -2.20
C THR A 99 17.70 -6.25 -2.23
N LEU A 100 16.86 -5.73 -3.12
CA LEU A 100 16.63 -4.29 -3.29
C LEU A 100 15.99 -3.65 -2.06
N ILE A 101 15.06 -4.37 -1.40
CA ILE A 101 14.40 -3.88 -0.18
C ILE A 101 15.34 -3.95 1.03
N GLY A 102 16.05 -5.05 1.25
CA GLY A 102 16.94 -5.14 2.41
C GLY A 102 17.56 -6.51 2.69
N GLY A 103 17.14 -7.55 1.95
CA GLY A 103 17.56 -8.93 2.15
C GLY A 103 16.63 -9.71 3.08
N GLU A 104 16.92 -11.00 3.22
CA GLU A 104 16.15 -11.92 4.05
C GLU A 104 16.14 -11.50 5.53
N GLY A 105 14.97 -11.51 6.17
CA GLY A 105 14.81 -11.27 7.61
C GLY A 105 15.19 -9.86 8.10
N SER A 106 15.22 -8.88 7.19
CA SER A 106 15.72 -7.53 7.46
C SER A 106 14.64 -6.48 7.72
N VAL A 107 13.37 -6.78 7.41
CA VAL A 107 12.28 -5.80 7.41
C VAL A 107 11.41 -5.98 8.65
N ASP A 108 11.26 -4.91 9.42
CA ASP A 108 10.48 -4.91 10.66
C ASP A 108 8.98 -4.73 10.40
N LEU A 109 8.64 -3.92 9.39
CA LEU A 109 7.26 -3.65 9.00
C LEU A 109 7.10 -3.68 7.48
N VAL A 110 6.15 -4.48 6.99
CA VAL A 110 5.66 -4.37 5.62
C VAL A 110 4.27 -3.74 5.64
N THR A 111 4.07 -2.67 4.88
CA THR A 111 2.77 -2.01 4.71
C THR A 111 2.27 -2.13 3.28
N VAL A 112 0.94 -2.27 3.15
CA VAL A 112 0.23 -2.12 1.88
C VAL A 112 -1.04 -1.31 2.15
N ALA A 113 -1.00 -0.02 1.79
CA ALA A 113 -2.09 0.91 2.00
C ALA A 113 -2.91 1.09 0.70
N GLN A 114 -4.06 0.43 0.63
CA GLN A 114 -5.02 0.54 -0.48
C GLN A 114 -4.47 0.09 -1.86
N ALA A 115 -3.54 -0.85 -1.89
CA ALA A 115 -2.96 -1.37 -3.14
C ALA A 115 -3.04 -2.90 -3.29
N VAL A 116 -3.35 -3.64 -2.22
CA VAL A 116 -3.21 -5.12 -2.18
C VAL A 116 -4.03 -5.84 -3.25
N HIS A 117 -5.16 -5.26 -3.67
CA HIS A 117 -6.03 -5.82 -4.69
C HIS A 117 -5.40 -5.86 -6.09
N TRP A 118 -4.31 -5.14 -6.33
CA TRP A 118 -3.55 -5.19 -7.57
C TRP A 118 -2.46 -6.27 -7.60
N PHE A 119 -2.16 -6.89 -6.45
CA PHE A 119 -0.98 -7.72 -6.29
C PHE A 119 -1.24 -9.17 -6.73
N ASP A 120 -0.15 -9.84 -7.11
CA ASP A 120 -0.10 -11.30 -7.16
C ASP A 120 0.09 -11.81 -5.73
N LEU A 121 -1.00 -12.13 -5.02
CA LEU A 121 -0.96 -12.42 -3.58
C LEU A 121 -0.06 -13.61 -3.19
N PRO A 122 -0.09 -14.76 -3.89
CA PRO A 122 0.85 -15.85 -3.60
C PRO A 122 2.31 -15.42 -3.69
N ARG A 123 2.67 -14.69 -4.75
CA ARG A 123 4.02 -14.17 -4.94
C ARG A 123 4.38 -13.15 -3.85
N PHE A 124 3.48 -12.20 -3.58
CA PHE A 124 3.66 -11.17 -2.57
C PHE A 124 3.91 -11.77 -1.18
N TYR A 125 3.08 -12.72 -0.73
CA TYR A 125 3.26 -13.34 0.58
C TYR A 125 4.56 -14.14 0.69
N ASN A 126 5.02 -14.75 -0.40
CA ASN A 126 6.34 -15.39 -0.43
C ASN A 126 7.47 -14.37 -0.19
N ILE A 127 7.43 -13.23 -0.88
CA ILE A 127 8.40 -12.14 -0.69
C ILE A 127 8.34 -11.57 0.73
N VAL A 128 7.14 -11.32 1.26
CA VAL A 128 6.97 -10.82 2.63
C VAL A 128 7.52 -11.81 3.66
N THR A 129 7.29 -13.11 3.48
CA THR A 129 7.79 -14.15 4.38
C THR A 129 9.32 -14.19 4.42
N ARG A 130 9.96 -13.90 3.29
CA ARG A 130 11.41 -13.80 3.13
C ARG A 130 11.97 -12.53 3.78
N LEU A 131 11.35 -11.38 3.52
CA LEU A 131 11.80 -10.09 4.02
C LEU A 131 11.61 -9.90 5.53
N LEU A 132 10.49 -10.37 6.09
CA LEU A 132 10.12 -10.05 7.47
C LEU A 132 11.12 -10.60 8.48
N GLN A 133 11.55 -9.72 9.38
CA GLN A 133 12.32 -10.10 10.56
C GLN A 133 11.54 -11.09 11.42
N LYS A 134 12.23 -12.14 11.89
CA LYS A 134 11.64 -13.19 12.73
C LYS A 134 12.48 -13.40 13.99
N PRO A 135 11.87 -13.43 15.18
CA PRO A 135 10.49 -13.02 15.48
C PRO A 135 10.33 -11.49 15.44
N GLY A 136 9.08 -11.00 15.31
CA GLY A 136 8.76 -9.60 15.62
C GLY A 136 8.49 -8.67 14.45
N GLY A 137 8.62 -9.15 13.21
CA GLY A 137 8.18 -8.45 12.01
C GLY A 137 6.64 -8.45 11.87
N LEU A 138 6.09 -7.43 11.21
CA LEU A 138 4.65 -7.29 10.98
C LEU A 138 4.32 -7.04 9.50
N LEU A 139 3.31 -7.75 8.98
CA LEU A 139 2.61 -7.36 7.76
C LEU A 139 1.32 -6.63 8.13
N ALA A 140 1.17 -5.39 7.65
CA ALA A 140 -0.04 -4.59 7.80
C ALA A 140 -0.64 -4.26 6.42
N VAL A 141 -1.85 -4.75 6.17
CA VAL A 141 -2.61 -4.46 4.94
C VAL A 141 -3.89 -3.75 5.33
N TRP A 142 -4.13 -2.57 4.77
CA TRP A 142 -5.35 -1.81 5.04
C TRP A 142 -5.81 -1.01 3.83
N GLY A 143 -7.01 -0.46 3.94
CA GLY A 143 -7.60 0.46 2.99
C GLY A 143 -8.67 1.29 3.70
N TYR A 144 -9.40 2.09 2.96
CA TYR A 144 -10.57 2.80 3.48
C TYR A 144 -11.84 2.32 2.78
N GLY A 145 -12.94 2.31 3.54
CA GLY A 145 -14.27 1.99 3.03
C GLY A 145 -14.94 3.16 2.33
N SER A 146 -16.26 3.08 2.20
CA SER A 146 -17.08 4.19 1.67
C SER A 146 -17.01 5.41 2.59
N VAL A 147 -17.06 6.60 1.98
CA VAL A 147 -17.13 7.87 2.71
C VAL A 147 -18.46 7.96 3.47
N VAL A 148 -18.41 8.44 4.70
CA VAL A 148 -19.58 8.76 5.55
C VAL A 148 -19.55 10.26 5.80
N VAL A 149 -20.63 10.96 5.47
CA VAL A 149 -20.72 12.42 5.47
C VAL A 149 -21.89 12.89 6.32
N SER A 150 -23.11 12.42 6.03
CA SER A 150 -24.33 12.88 6.71
C SER A 150 -25.51 11.94 6.48
N PRO A 151 -26.50 11.92 7.40
CA PRO A 151 -27.71 11.11 7.25
C PRO A 151 -28.47 11.33 5.93
N GLU A 152 -28.35 12.51 5.32
CA GLU A 152 -29.00 12.86 4.06
C GLU A 152 -28.21 12.34 2.84
N PHE A 153 -26.88 12.43 2.88
CA PHE A 153 -26.00 12.07 1.77
C PHE A 153 -25.72 10.56 1.69
N ASP A 154 -25.48 9.93 2.84
CA ASP A 154 -24.97 8.56 2.92
C ASP A 154 -25.92 7.53 2.28
N PRO A 155 -27.27 7.62 2.42
CA PRO A 155 -28.18 6.70 1.75
C PRO A 155 -28.16 6.83 0.21
N ILE A 156 -27.95 8.05 -0.30
CA ILE A 156 -27.89 8.33 -1.74
C ILE A 156 -26.61 7.72 -2.32
N MET A 157 -25.46 7.96 -1.68
CA MET A 157 -24.20 7.36 -2.08
C MET A 157 -24.23 5.84 -2.00
N LYS A 158 -24.80 5.28 -0.92
CA LYS A 158 -24.96 3.83 -0.79
C LYS A 158 -25.76 3.26 -1.96
N ARG A 159 -26.90 3.86 -2.30
CA ARG A 159 -27.72 3.43 -3.44
C ARG A 159 -26.94 3.49 -4.76
N PHE A 160 -26.18 4.56 -4.97
CA PHE A 160 -25.33 4.69 -6.16
C PHE A 160 -24.28 3.57 -6.24
N PHE A 161 -23.57 3.30 -5.15
CA PHE A 161 -22.59 2.21 -5.09
C PHE A 161 -23.25 0.84 -5.34
N ASP A 162 -24.34 0.53 -4.64
CA ASP A 162 -25.04 -0.76 -4.77
C ASP A 162 -25.53 -0.99 -6.21
N THR A 163 -26.08 0.05 -6.85
CA THR A 163 -26.63 -0.04 -8.22
C THR A 163 -25.53 -0.15 -9.27
N THR A 164 -24.36 0.45 -9.02
CA THR A 164 -23.25 0.43 -9.99
C THR A 164 -22.31 -0.76 -9.81
N LEU A 165 -22.32 -1.41 -8.63
CA LEU A 165 -21.43 -2.52 -8.29
C LEU A 165 -21.34 -3.61 -9.38
N PRO A 166 -22.44 -4.08 -10.03
CA PRO A 166 -22.34 -5.09 -11.07
C PRO A 166 -21.39 -4.70 -12.23
N PHE A 167 -21.31 -3.40 -12.54
CA PHE A 167 -20.52 -2.85 -13.66
C PHE A 167 -19.06 -2.56 -13.31
N TRP A 168 -18.67 -2.66 -12.04
CA TRP A 168 -17.30 -2.40 -11.61
C TRP A 168 -16.35 -3.53 -12.04
N ASN A 169 -15.09 -3.20 -12.30
CA ASN A 169 -14.05 -4.21 -12.50
C ASN A 169 -13.85 -5.03 -11.21
N SER A 170 -13.38 -6.26 -11.36
CA SER A 170 -13.13 -7.18 -10.24
C SER A 170 -12.22 -6.59 -9.16
N ASP A 171 -11.21 -5.83 -9.60
CA ASP A 171 -10.16 -5.34 -8.71
C ASP A 171 -10.69 -4.20 -7.81
N ALA A 172 -11.57 -3.33 -8.34
CA ALA A 172 -12.24 -2.31 -7.51
C ALA A 172 -13.25 -2.94 -6.54
N LYS A 173 -13.92 -4.03 -6.92
CA LYS A 173 -14.83 -4.76 -6.02
C LYS A 173 -14.06 -5.30 -4.80
N MET A 174 -12.86 -5.85 -5.00
CA MET A 174 -12.01 -6.30 -3.90
C MET A 174 -11.55 -5.14 -3.02
N ALA A 175 -11.20 -3.99 -3.60
CA ALA A 175 -10.79 -2.81 -2.84
C ALA A 175 -11.87 -2.29 -1.87
N THR A 176 -13.15 -2.49 -2.21
CA THR A 176 -14.30 -2.07 -1.39
C THR A 176 -14.78 -3.12 -0.39
N ALA A 177 -14.28 -4.36 -0.48
CA ALA A 177 -14.61 -5.38 0.49
C ALA A 177 -13.88 -5.10 1.82
N PRO A 178 -14.51 -5.32 2.99
CA PRO A 178 -13.81 -5.17 4.26
C PRO A 178 -12.62 -6.14 4.31
N PHE A 179 -11.40 -5.59 4.32
CA PHE A 179 -10.19 -6.38 4.56
C PHE A 179 -10.08 -6.67 6.06
N HIS A 180 -9.97 -7.94 6.42
CA HIS A 180 -9.64 -8.37 7.79
C HIS A 180 -8.42 -9.28 7.72
N PHE A 181 -7.20 -8.71 7.78
CA PHE A 181 -6.00 -9.50 8.07
C PHE A 181 -5.03 -8.72 8.96
N LEU A 182 -5.01 -9.12 10.23
CA LEU A 182 -3.85 -9.02 11.10
C LEU A 182 -3.33 -10.45 11.24
N SER A 183 -2.28 -10.83 10.52
CA SER A 183 -1.53 -12.05 10.85
C SER A 183 -0.25 -11.65 11.56
N ARG A 184 -0.05 -12.21 12.76
CA ARG A 184 1.30 -12.37 13.31
C ARG A 184 1.90 -13.59 12.61
N MET A 185 3.04 -13.40 11.95
CA MET A 185 3.87 -14.50 11.45
C MET A 185 5.05 -14.74 12.40
#